data_AF-N6TJV7-F1
#
_entry.id   AF-N6TJV7-F1
#
_cell.length_a   1.000
_cell.length_b   1.000
_cell.length_c   1.000
_cell.angle_alpha   90.00
_cell.angle_beta   90.00
_cell.angle_gamma   90.00
#
_symmetry.space_group_name_H-M   'P 1'
#
loop_
_entity.id
_entity.type
_entity.pdbx_description
1 polymer ?
#
loop_
_entity_poly.entity_id
_entity_poly.type
_entity_poly.pdbx_seq_one_letter_code
_entity_poly.pdbx_strand_id
1 'polypeptide(L)'
;MKTEQSKKVVISVDTDVQQENAKNVRRGLKTLQPTSIDKENLAGRSLPKKDNKILNNAESKPKPMLINKETQTEKYILNIDDLTGEEPSAEYWKALAETRQESIDEIMHEVEKLKGNISVLQEENKICKAMLEESRTLVKVFKEMLEDEDETPDQVAAAETDCS
;
A
#
# COMPACT_ATOMS: atom_id res chain seq x y z
N MET A 1 49.03 -21.10 41.54
CA MET A 1 48.38 -21.24 40.23
C MET A 1 49.02 -20.24 39.29
N LYS A 2 49.67 -20.70 38.21
CA LYS A 2 50.30 -19.84 37.19
C LYS A 2 49.31 -19.73 36.02
N THR A 3 48.90 -18.52 35.66
CA THR A 3 48.03 -18.25 34.52
C THR A 3 48.87 -18.04 33.26
N GLU A 4 48.63 -18.86 32.25
CA GLU A 4 49.28 -18.84 30.94
C GLU A 4 48.84 -17.62 30.12
N GLN A 5 49.80 -16.98 29.43
CA GLN A 5 49.56 -15.88 28.50
C GLN A 5 49.34 -16.42 27.08
N SER A 6 48.18 -16.15 26.48
CA SER A 6 47.88 -16.46 25.09
C SER A 6 48.48 -15.40 24.14
N LYS A 7 49.37 -15.82 23.23
CA LYS A 7 50.06 -15.00 22.22
C LYS A 7 49.10 -14.48 21.14
N LYS A 8 49.21 -13.19 20.79
CA LYS A 8 48.47 -12.52 19.70
C LYS A 8 49.29 -12.59 18.40
N VAL A 9 48.73 -13.16 17.34
CA VAL A 9 49.33 -13.22 15.99
C VAL A 9 48.94 -11.97 15.21
N VAL A 10 49.93 -11.27 14.65
CA VAL A 10 49.76 -10.09 13.78
C VAL A 10 50.19 -10.51 12.38
N ILE A 11 49.27 -10.44 11.42
CA ILE A 11 49.54 -10.69 10.00
C ILE A 11 49.84 -9.33 9.37
N SER A 12 51.10 -9.12 8.98
CA SER A 12 51.50 -8.00 8.12
C SER A 12 51.22 -8.38 6.67
N VAL A 13 50.43 -7.57 5.98
CA VAL A 13 50.27 -7.67 4.52
C VAL A 13 51.07 -6.54 3.89
N ASP A 14 52.06 -6.92 3.09
CA ASP A 14 53.01 -6.03 2.46
C ASP A 14 52.33 -5.05 1.51
N THR A 15 52.64 -3.79 1.74
CA THR A 15 52.33 -2.64 0.88
C THR A 15 53.47 -2.56 -0.12
N ASP A 16 53.23 -2.90 -1.40
CA ASP A 16 53.88 -2.29 -2.57
C ASP A 16 53.72 -3.17 -3.81
N VAL A 17 52.56 -3.09 -4.49
CA VAL A 17 52.52 -3.19 -5.95
C VAL A 17 51.34 -2.35 -6.46
N GLN A 18 51.64 -1.44 -7.40
CA GLN A 18 50.71 -0.72 -8.30
C GLN A 18 50.27 0.71 -7.90
N GLN A 19 51.28 1.58 -7.88
CA GLN A 19 51.19 2.98 -8.21
C GLN A 19 50.98 3.15 -9.74
N GLU A 20 49.74 3.23 -10.25
CA GLU A 20 49.46 3.96 -11.52
C GLU A 20 47.98 4.24 -11.91
N ASN A 21 47.00 4.34 -10.99
CA ASN A 21 45.66 4.80 -11.43
C ASN A 21 44.80 5.54 -10.38
N ALA A 22 45.45 6.23 -9.44
CA ALA A 22 44.77 6.93 -8.34
C ALA A 22 43.89 8.14 -8.75
N LYS A 23 43.82 8.49 -10.05
CA LYS A 23 42.98 9.61 -10.54
C LYS A 23 41.62 9.17 -11.11
N ASN A 24 41.41 7.87 -11.33
CA ASN A 24 40.13 7.30 -11.79
C ASN A 24 39.58 6.26 -10.79
N VAL A 25 39.65 6.56 -9.50
CA VAL A 25 38.93 5.77 -8.49
C VAL A 25 37.43 5.91 -8.81
N ARG A 26 36.81 4.82 -9.30
CA ARG A 26 35.36 4.71 -9.41
C ARG A 26 34.76 5.20 -8.10
N ARG A 27 33.87 6.20 -8.17
CA ARG A 27 33.12 6.62 -6.99
C ARG A 27 32.44 5.37 -6.42
N GLY A 28 32.80 4.98 -5.19
CA GLY A 28 32.16 3.87 -4.50
C GLY A 28 30.65 4.11 -4.40
N LEU A 29 29.86 3.03 -4.32
CA LEU A 29 28.42 3.13 -4.10
C LEU A 29 28.15 3.99 -2.85
N LYS A 30 27.36 5.05 -3.01
CA LYS A 30 26.93 5.89 -1.89
C LYS A 30 25.83 5.16 -1.13
N THR A 31 25.99 5.02 0.18
CA THR A 31 24.93 4.55 1.06
C THR A 31 23.77 5.55 1.03
N LEU A 32 22.65 5.14 0.45
CA LEU A 32 21.50 6.03 0.24
C LEU A 32 20.78 6.38 1.56
N GLN A 33 20.84 5.49 2.56
CA GLN A 33 20.22 5.69 3.87
C GLN A 33 21.09 5.09 5.00
N PRO A 34 22.02 5.86 5.60
CA PRO A 34 22.94 5.36 6.62
C PRO A 34 22.27 5.01 7.95
N THR A 35 20.99 5.35 8.14
CA THR A 35 20.24 5.15 9.39
C THR A 35 19.09 4.14 9.26
N SER A 36 18.94 3.43 8.13
CA SER A 36 17.85 2.45 8.00
C SER A 36 18.14 1.23 8.87
N ILE A 37 17.21 0.93 9.79
CA ILE A 37 17.26 -0.23 10.68
C ILE A 37 16.49 -1.42 10.08
N ASP A 38 15.64 -1.14 9.08
CA ASP A 38 14.73 -2.08 8.46
C ASP A 38 15.08 -2.34 6.98
N LYS A 39 14.83 -3.56 6.51
CA LYS A 39 15.21 -4.07 5.18
C LYS A 39 14.12 -3.94 4.13
N GLU A 40 12.89 -3.56 4.51
CA GLU A 40 11.76 -3.57 3.56
C GLU A 40 11.49 -2.23 2.86
N ASN A 41 12.09 -1.11 3.29
CA ASN A 41 11.76 0.24 2.80
C ASN A 41 12.96 1.04 2.23
N LEU A 42 13.78 0.42 1.35
CA LEU A 42 14.95 1.08 0.74
C LEU A 42 14.65 2.10 -0.37
N ALA A 43 13.38 2.33 -0.73
CA ALA A 43 12.98 3.24 -1.80
C ALA A 43 12.16 4.42 -1.27
N GLY A 44 12.73 5.24 -0.38
CA GLY A 44 12.04 6.38 0.22
C GLY A 44 12.85 7.68 0.17
N ARG A 45 12.55 8.53 -0.82
CA ARG A 45 12.77 9.99 -0.85
C ARG A 45 14.20 10.50 -0.55
N SER A 46 14.88 11.02 -1.59
CA SER A 46 16.11 11.80 -1.41
C SER A 46 15.82 13.08 -0.62
N LEU A 47 16.47 13.27 0.54
CA LEU A 47 16.48 14.55 1.25
C LEU A 47 17.20 15.60 0.38
N PRO A 48 16.56 16.74 0.03
CA PRO A 48 17.24 17.79 -0.69
C PRO A 48 18.32 18.42 0.20
N LYS A 49 19.58 18.34 -0.22
CA LYS A 49 20.67 19.13 0.37
C LYS A 49 20.44 20.60 0.03
N LYS A 50 20.23 21.41 1.06
CA LYS A 50 19.98 22.84 0.95
C LYS A 50 21.31 23.59 0.82
N ASP A 51 21.93 23.54 -0.35
CA ASP A 51 23.07 24.39 -0.70
C ASP A 51 22.54 25.61 -1.49
N ASN A 52 22.08 26.63 -0.77
CA ASN A 52 21.65 27.90 -1.37
C ASN A 52 22.81 28.90 -1.39
N LYS A 53 23.36 29.18 -2.58
CA LYS A 53 24.16 30.37 -2.82
C LYS A 53 23.87 30.93 -4.20
N ILE A 54 22.77 31.68 -4.34
CA ILE A 54 22.57 32.61 -5.46
C ILE A 54 21.85 33.86 -4.90
N LEU A 55 22.62 34.94 -4.77
CA LEU A 55 22.11 36.32 -4.84
C LEU A 55 21.43 36.49 -6.19
N ASN A 56 20.25 37.12 -6.24
CA ASN A 56 20.02 38.25 -7.14
C ASN A 56 18.72 39.00 -6.82
N ASN A 57 18.89 40.31 -6.75
CA ASN A 57 17.93 41.37 -6.54
C ASN A 57 16.93 41.45 -7.71
N ALA A 58 15.63 41.42 -7.43
CA ALA A 58 14.60 41.86 -8.35
C ALA A 58 13.41 42.41 -7.55
N GLU A 59 13.28 43.74 -7.57
CA GLU A 59 12.12 44.46 -7.05
C GLU A 59 10.87 44.01 -7.82
N SER A 60 10.03 43.20 -7.17
CA SER A 60 8.67 42.93 -7.65
C SER A 60 7.69 43.38 -6.58
N LYS A 61 6.82 44.31 -6.96
CA LYS A 61 5.74 44.82 -6.09
C LYS A 61 4.88 43.63 -5.63
N PRO A 62 4.59 43.49 -4.33
CA PRO A 62 3.75 42.40 -3.86
C PRO A 62 2.30 42.66 -4.31
N LYS A 63 1.79 41.77 -5.18
CA LYS A 63 0.34 41.57 -5.30
C LYS A 63 -0.16 41.12 -3.93
N PRO A 64 -1.28 41.64 -3.38
CA PRO A 64 -1.86 41.09 -2.18
C PRO A 64 -2.33 39.68 -2.52
N MET A 65 -1.52 38.70 -2.15
CA MET A 65 -1.88 37.31 -2.16
C MET A 65 -3.02 37.20 -1.15
N LEU A 66 -4.21 36.82 -1.60
CA LEU A 66 -5.24 36.30 -0.71
C LEU A 66 -4.64 35.03 -0.10
N ILE A 67 -3.97 35.21 1.03
CA ILE A 67 -3.65 34.13 1.94
C ILE A 67 -5.02 33.65 2.39
N ASN A 68 -5.47 32.54 1.82
CA ASN A 68 -6.48 31.73 2.48
C ASN A 68 -5.96 31.56 3.90
N LYS A 69 -6.65 32.16 4.86
CA LYS A 69 -6.49 31.84 6.27
C LYS A 69 -6.95 30.40 6.43
N GLU A 70 -6.12 29.47 6.00
CA GLU A 70 -6.05 28.16 6.64
C GLU A 70 -5.69 28.49 8.07
N THR A 71 -6.75 28.57 8.89
CA THR A 71 -6.69 28.78 10.32
C THR A 71 -5.78 27.71 10.85
N GLN A 72 -4.54 28.09 11.13
CA GLN A 72 -3.70 27.41 12.09
C GLN A 72 -4.41 27.61 13.44
N THR A 73 -5.45 26.81 13.69
CA THR A 73 -6.12 26.78 14.98
C THR A 73 -5.07 26.22 15.93
N GLU A 74 -4.58 27.05 16.84
CA GLU A 74 -3.74 26.56 17.94
C GLU A 74 -4.48 25.41 18.62
N LYS A 75 -3.77 24.30 18.83
CA LYS A 75 -4.36 23.12 19.46
C LYS A 75 -4.89 23.54 20.83
N TYR A 76 -6.20 23.50 20.99
CA TYR A 76 -6.86 23.89 22.23
C TYR A 76 -6.23 23.13 23.40
N ILE A 77 -5.76 23.88 24.40
CA ILE A 77 -5.16 23.34 25.61
C ILE A 77 -6.25 23.26 26.66
N LEU A 78 -6.54 22.03 27.07
CA LEU A 78 -7.58 21.73 28.03
C LEU A 78 -7.24 22.37 29.38
N ASN A 79 -8.09 23.27 29.85
CA ASN A 79 -7.98 23.86 31.19
C ASN A 79 -8.72 22.97 32.21
N ILE A 80 -8.21 22.86 33.44
CA ILE A 80 -8.87 22.11 34.52
C ILE A 80 -10.28 22.63 34.77
N ASP A 81 -10.47 23.95 34.66
CA ASP A 81 -11.76 24.60 34.84
C ASP A 81 -12.81 24.16 33.81
N ASP A 82 -12.40 23.76 32.60
CA ASP A 82 -13.31 23.24 31.57
C ASP A 82 -13.87 21.84 31.91
N LEU A 83 -13.23 21.12 32.84
CA LEU A 83 -13.66 19.80 33.30
C LEU A 83 -14.35 19.85 34.67
N THR A 84 -14.02 20.82 35.52
CA THR A 84 -14.44 20.86 36.92
C THR A 84 -15.23 22.12 37.31
N GLY A 85 -15.30 23.12 36.43
CA GLY A 85 -16.07 24.35 36.63
C GLY A 85 -17.58 24.14 36.48
N GLU A 86 -18.36 25.18 36.81
CA GLU A 86 -19.82 25.15 36.73
C GLU A 86 -20.33 25.12 35.28
N GLU A 87 -19.62 25.76 34.35
CA GLU A 87 -19.89 25.71 32.92
C GLU A 87 -18.56 25.67 32.12
N PRO A 88 -18.38 24.71 31.18
CA PRO A 88 -17.19 24.66 30.33
C PRO A 88 -17.08 25.87 29.40
N SER A 89 -15.85 26.29 29.07
CA SER A 89 -15.63 27.43 28.19
C SER A 89 -16.16 27.21 26.76
N ALA A 90 -16.43 28.31 26.05
CA ALA A 90 -16.81 28.26 24.65
C ALA A 90 -15.71 27.62 23.76
N GLU A 91 -14.45 27.75 24.15
CA GLU A 91 -13.31 27.16 23.44
C GLU A 91 -13.30 25.63 23.53
N TYR A 92 -13.66 25.08 24.70
CA TYR A 92 -13.87 23.65 24.89
C TYR A 92 -14.92 23.10 23.92
N TRP A 93 -16.08 23.74 23.86
CA TRP A 93 -17.17 23.31 22.96
C TRP A 93 -16.80 23.42 21.49
N LYS A 94 -16.06 24.46 21.12
CA LYS A 94 -15.54 24.61 19.76
C LYS A 94 -14.58 23.47 19.40
N ALA A 95 -13.59 23.19 20.25
CA ALA A 95 -12.62 22.12 20.03
C ALA A 95 -13.29 20.74 19.97
N LEU A 96 -14.30 20.51 20.83
CA LEU A 96 -15.10 19.28 20.81
C LEU A 96 -15.92 19.15 19.53
N ALA A 97 -16.52 20.24 19.04
CA ALA A 97 -17.26 20.23 17.77
C ALA A 97 -16.34 19.95 16.57
N GLU A 98 -15.16 20.57 16.53
CA GLU A 98 -14.14 20.31 15.49
C GLU A 98 -13.68 18.83 15.53
N THR A 99 -13.34 18.31 16.71
CA THR A 99 -12.94 16.89 16.87
C THR A 99 -14.03 15.93 16.41
N ARG A 100 -15.30 16.23 16.74
CA ARG A 100 -16.45 15.42 16.30
C ARG A 100 -16.65 15.51 14.79
N GLN A 101 -16.45 16.67 14.20
CA GLN A 101 -16.55 16.85 12.76
C GLN A 101 -15.48 16.03 12.03
N GLU A 102 -14.23 16.11 12.48
CA GLU A 102 -13.14 15.28 11.93
C GLU A 102 -13.47 13.78 12.01
N SER A 103 -13.98 13.32 13.16
CA SER A 103 -14.41 11.93 13.34
C SER A 103 -15.57 11.54 12.42
N ILE A 104 -16.54 12.44 12.20
CA ILE A 104 -17.65 12.21 11.27
C ILE A 104 -17.14 12.13 9.83
N ASP A 105 -16.26 13.03 9.42
CA ASP A 105 -15.68 13.06 8.08
C ASP A 105 -14.90 11.77 7.79
N GLU A 106 -14.11 11.29 8.76
CA GLU A 106 -13.43 9.99 8.68
C GLU A 106 -14.42 8.82 8.50
N ILE A 107 -15.50 8.80 9.29
CA ILE A 107 -16.53 7.76 9.19
C ILE A 107 -17.25 7.84 7.84
N MET A 108 -17.60 9.04 7.36
CA MET A 108 -18.25 9.22 6.08
C MET A 108 -17.39 8.75 4.92
N HIS A 109 -16.09 9.06 4.95
CA HIS A 109 -15.13 8.59 3.96
C HIS A 109 -15.00 7.06 3.97
N GLU A 110 -14.90 6.43 5.14
CA GLU A 110 -14.85 4.96 5.22
C GLU A 110 -16.17 4.32 4.76
N VAL A 111 -17.33 4.92 5.07
CA VAL A 111 -18.63 4.45 4.55
C VAL A 111 -18.68 4.50 3.02
N GLU A 112 -18.20 5.58 2.40
CA GLU A 112 -18.14 5.70 0.94
C GLU A 112 -17.22 4.64 0.33
N LYS A 113 -16.03 4.46 0.91
CA LYS A 113 -15.08 3.42 0.50
C LYS A 113 -15.66 2.01 0.63
N LEU A 114 -16.32 1.69 1.74
CA LEU A 114 -16.96 0.40 1.95
C LEU A 114 -18.08 0.15 0.94
N LYS A 115 -18.89 1.16 0.62
CA LYS A 115 -19.91 1.07 -0.43
C LYS A 115 -19.28 0.79 -1.79
N GLY A 116 -18.19 1.46 -2.13
CA GLY A 116 -17.41 1.21 -3.35
C GLY A 116 -16.94 -0.25 -3.42
N ASN A 117 -16.32 -0.74 -2.34
CA ASN A 117 -15.86 -2.13 -2.26
C ASN A 117 -17.00 -3.14 -2.41
N ILE A 118 -18.15 -2.90 -1.76
CA ILE A 118 -19.33 -3.75 -1.90
C ILE A 118 -19.80 -3.78 -3.35
N SER A 119 -19.85 -2.63 -4.03
CA SER A 119 -20.27 -2.55 -5.42
C SER A 119 -19.37 -3.40 -6.33
N VAL A 120 -18.04 -3.28 -6.17
CA VAL A 120 -17.06 -4.06 -6.94
C VAL A 120 -17.22 -5.56 -6.67
N LEU A 121 -17.27 -5.96 -5.40
CA LEU A 121 -17.42 -7.37 -5.02
C LEU A 121 -18.75 -7.97 -5.52
N GLN A 122 -19.83 -7.19 -5.53
CA GLN A 122 -21.12 -7.64 -6.06
C GLN A 122 -21.06 -7.85 -7.58
N GLU A 123 -20.38 -6.97 -8.31
CA GLU A 123 -20.17 -7.11 -9.75
C GLU A 123 -19.31 -8.34 -10.08
N GLU A 124 -18.18 -8.51 -9.38
CA GLU A 124 -17.32 -9.69 -9.54
C GLU A 124 -18.08 -10.98 -9.22
N ASN A 125 -18.86 -11.01 -8.14
CA ASN A 125 -19.67 -12.17 -7.77
C ASN A 125 -20.71 -12.49 -8.85
N LYS A 126 -21.32 -11.46 -9.45
CA LYS A 126 -22.27 -11.62 -10.56
C LYS A 126 -21.59 -12.25 -11.77
N ILE A 127 -20.39 -11.79 -12.13
CA ILE A 127 -19.60 -12.34 -13.24
C ILE A 127 -19.25 -13.80 -12.97
N CYS A 128 -18.74 -14.13 -11.79
CA CYS A 128 -18.42 -15.51 -11.42
C CYS A 128 -19.63 -16.44 -11.50
N LYS A 129 -20.81 -15.97 -11.05
CA LYS A 129 -22.06 -16.74 -11.15
C LYS A 129 -22.48 -16.96 -12.60
N ALA A 130 -22.34 -15.95 -13.46
CA ALA A 130 -22.64 -16.08 -14.89
C ALA A 130 -21.73 -17.11 -15.56
N MET A 131 -20.41 -17.03 -15.34
CA MET A 131 -19.46 -18.02 -15.87
C MET A 131 -19.76 -19.45 -15.40
N LEU A 132 -20.18 -19.60 -14.14
CA LEU A 132 -20.54 -20.90 -13.58
C LEU A 132 -21.79 -21.46 -14.27
N GLU A 133 -22.78 -20.61 -14.55
CA GLU A 133 -24.00 -21.00 -15.25
C GLU A 133 -23.74 -21.35 -16.73
N GLU A 134 -22.90 -20.57 -17.41
CA GLU A 134 -22.43 -20.90 -18.76
C GLU A 134 -21.69 -22.25 -18.78
N SER A 135 -20.83 -22.51 -17.78
CA SER A 135 -20.13 -23.80 -17.67
C SER A 135 -21.10 -24.96 -17.42
N ARG A 136 -22.13 -24.76 -16.58
CA ARG A 136 -23.18 -25.77 -16.38
C ARG A 136 -23.95 -26.03 -17.66
N THR A 137 -24.28 -24.97 -18.40
CA THR A 137 -24.95 -25.07 -19.70
C THR A 137 -24.09 -25.87 -20.68
N LEU A 138 -22.79 -25.58 -20.76
CA LEU A 138 -21.86 -26.33 -21.60
C LEU A 138 -21.81 -27.82 -21.22
N VAL A 139 -21.70 -28.14 -19.93
CA VAL A 139 -21.74 -29.53 -19.44
C VAL A 139 -23.06 -30.21 -19.80
N LYS A 140 -24.18 -29.49 -19.73
CA LYS A 140 -25.49 -30.02 -20.11
C LYS A 140 -25.53 -30.36 -21.60
N VAL A 141 -25.07 -29.46 -22.47
CA VAL A 141 -24.97 -29.73 -23.91
C VAL A 141 -24.07 -30.93 -24.19
N PHE A 142 -22.91 -31.03 -23.52
CA PHE A 142 -22.04 -32.20 -23.69
C PHE A 142 -22.67 -33.52 -23.22
N LYS A 143 -23.51 -33.49 -22.18
CA LYS A 143 -24.27 -34.67 -21.77
C LYS A 143 -25.33 -35.05 -22.79
N GLU A 144 -26.09 -34.09 -23.30
CA GLU A 144 -27.10 -34.31 -24.35
C GLU A 144 -26.45 -34.96 -25.59
N MET A 145 -25.30 -34.44 -26.04
CA MET A 145 -24.57 -35.02 -27.18
C MET A 145 -24.08 -36.45 -26.94
N LEU A 146 -23.70 -36.81 -25.71
CA LEU A 146 -23.28 -38.17 -25.36
C LEU A 146 -24.48 -39.11 -25.23
N GLU A 147 -25.60 -38.64 -24.68
CA GLU A 147 -26.84 -39.40 -24.55
C GLU A 147 -27.47 -39.68 -25.93
N ASP A 148 -27.39 -38.73 -26.88
CA ASP A 148 -27.84 -38.89 -28.26
C ASP A 148 -27.02 -39.96 -29.05
N GLU A 149 -25.78 -40.26 -28.64
CA GLU A 149 -24.96 -41.32 -29.25
C GLU A 149 -25.28 -42.73 -28.70
N ASP A 150 -25.86 -42.83 -27.51
CA ASP A 150 -26.22 -44.11 -26.86
C ASP A 150 -27.62 -44.63 -27.28
N GLU A 151 -28.47 -43.80 -27.92
CA GLU A 151 -29.75 -44.23 -28.53
C GLU A 151 -29.54 -44.84 -29.93
N THR A 152 -28.80 -45.95 -30.03
CA THR A 152 -28.80 -46.81 -31.23
C THR A 152 -29.80 -47.96 -31.08
N PRO A 153 -30.55 -48.33 -32.15
CA PRO A 153 -31.77 -49.13 -32.06
C PRO A 153 -31.47 -50.64 -31.97
N ASP A 154 -31.02 -51.11 -30.81
CA ASP A 154 -30.83 -52.55 -30.55
C ASP A 154 -32.09 -53.25 -30.02
N GLN A 155 -33.28 -52.82 -30.47
CA GLN A 155 -34.58 -53.43 -30.11
C GLN A 155 -35.49 -53.77 -31.30
N VAL A 156 -34.95 -53.97 -32.51
CA VAL A 156 -35.73 -54.46 -33.66
C VAL A 156 -35.30 -55.84 -34.19
N ALA A 157 -34.22 -56.44 -33.67
CA ALA A 157 -33.71 -57.71 -34.20
C ALA A 157 -34.18 -58.98 -33.43
N ALA A 158 -34.94 -58.85 -32.35
CA ALA A 158 -35.34 -59.99 -31.51
C ALA A 158 -36.80 -60.47 -31.68
N ALA A 159 -37.59 -59.86 -32.59
CA ALA A 159 -39.02 -60.16 -32.73
C ALA A 159 -39.44 -60.83 -34.06
N GLU A 160 -38.53 -61.13 -35.00
CA GLU A 160 -38.90 -61.69 -36.33
C GLU A 160 -38.22 -63.02 -36.71
N THR A 161 -37.87 -63.88 -35.74
CA THR A 161 -37.45 -65.26 -36.04
C THR A 161 -38.22 -66.31 -35.26
N ASP A 162 -39.54 -66.15 -35.18
CA ASP A 162 -40.47 -67.25 -34.88
C ASP A 162 -41.71 -67.16 -35.78
N CYS A 163 -41.57 -67.58 -37.05
CA CYS A 163 -42.71 -68.11 -37.82
C CYS A 163 -42.24 -68.91 -39.04
N SER A 164 -42.76 -70.16 -39.10
CA SER A 164 -42.76 -71.16 -40.19
C SER A 164 -41.55 -72.09 -40.32
#